data_AF-A0A0F3REH2-F1
#
_entry.id   AF-A0A0F3REH2-F1
#
_cell.length_a   1.000
_cell.length_b   1.000
_cell.length_c   1.000
_cell.angle_alpha   90.00
_cell.angle_beta   90.00
_cell.angle_gamma   90.00
#
_symmetry.space_group_name_H-M   'P 1'
#
loop_
_entity.id
_entity.type
_entity.pdbx_description
1 polymer ?
#
loop_
_entity_poly.entity_id
_entity_poly.type
_entity_poly.pdbx_seq_one_letter_code
_entity_poly.pdbx_strand_id
1 'polypeptide(L)' 'MIIKTKIGDICFIGDAGYNDTLFKEIGKKHNILISLIPIEAYEPRWFMKPVHMHPEEAIFTHLDLCAKYFL' A
#
# COMPACT_ATOMS: atom_id res chain seq x y z
N MET A 1 -1.89 3.90 -7.53
CA MET A 1 -3.08 4.34 -8.31
C MET A 1 -4.31 4.38 -7.41
N ILE A 2 -5.16 5.39 -7.53
CA ILE A 2 -6.44 5.48 -6.79
C ILE A 2 -7.60 5.29 -7.76
N ILE A 3 -8.48 4.33 -7.49
CA ILE A 3 -9.71 4.09 -8.25
C ILE A 3 -10.89 4.57 -7.40
N LYS A 4 -11.67 5.49 -7.94
CA LYS A 4 -12.84 6.07 -7.25
C LYS A 4 -14.04 5.14 -7.32
N THR A 5 -14.73 4.92 -6.20
CA THR A 5 -16.01 4.22 -6.16
C THR A 5 -17.03 4.99 -5.32
N LYS A 6 -18.30 4.54 -5.31
CA LYS A 6 -19.38 5.22 -4.58
C LYS A 6 -19.27 5.11 -3.06
N ILE A 7 -18.58 4.09 -2.53
CA ILE A 7 -18.55 3.78 -1.09
C ILE A 7 -17.17 3.93 -0.45
N GLY A 8 -16.15 4.24 -1.27
CA GLY A 8 -14.76 4.44 -0.85
C GLY A 8 -13.79 4.12 -1.98
N ASP A 9 -12.55 4.57 -1.85
CA ASP A 9 -11.54 4.43 -2.89
C ASP A 9 -10.83 3.07 -2.81
N ILE A 10 -10.39 2.56 -3.95
CA ILE A 10 -9.47 1.42 -4.01
C ILE A 10 -8.06 1.97 -4.26
N CYS A 11 -7.11 1.66 -3.38
CA CYS A 11 -5.71 2.01 -3.53
C CYS A 11 -4.94 0.81 -4.09
N PHE A 12 -4.51 0.88 -5.35
CA PHE A 12 -3.63 -0.12 -5.95
C PHE A 12 -2.18 0.38 -5.90
N ILE A 13 -1.34 -0.26 -5.10
CA ILE A 13 0.05 0.19 -4.88
C ILE A 13 0.93 -0.16 -6.09
N GLY A 14 0.76 -1.37 -6.65
CA GLY A 14 1.69 -1.91 -7.64
C GLY A 14 3.08 -2.13 -7.01
N ASP A 15 4.12 -2.08 -7.85
CA ASP A 15 5.50 -2.24 -7.38
C ASP A 15 5.97 -0.95 -6.70
N ALA A 16 6.11 -1.02 -5.37
CA ALA A 16 6.71 0.03 -4.57
C ALA A 16 7.43 -0.55 -3.35
N GLY A 17 8.48 0.15 -2.89
CA GLY A 17 9.02 -0.04 -1.54
C GLY A 17 8.19 0.70 -0.49
N TYR A 18 8.36 0.35 0.78
CA TYR A 18 7.68 1.03 1.88
C TYR A 18 8.12 2.49 2.03
N ASN A 19 7.15 3.40 2.21
CA ASN A 19 7.37 4.81 2.51
C ASN A 19 6.29 5.30 3.48
N ASP A 20 6.67 5.45 4.74
CA ASP A 20 5.76 5.78 5.84
C ASP A 20 5.05 7.12 5.66
N THR A 21 5.75 8.12 5.12
CA THR A 21 5.24 9.48 4.96
C THR A 21 4.22 9.52 3.83
N LEU A 22 4.54 8.92 2.69
CA LEU A 22 3.67 8.88 1.52
C LEU A 22 2.33 8.21 1.82
N PHE A 23 2.35 7.02 2.43
CA PHE A 23 1.12 6.25 2.63
C PHE A 23 0.21 6.89 3.69
N LYS A 24 0.78 7.50 4.73
CA LYS A 24 0.01 8.31 5.70
C LYS A 24 -0.64 9.51 5.04
N GLU A 25 0.06 10.22 4.16
CA GLU A 25 -0.53 11.35 3.43
C GLU A 25 -1.64 10.92 2.46
N ILE A 26 -1.50 9.75 1.82
CA ILE A 26 -2.58 9.17 1.00
C ILE A 26 -3.79 8.82 1.88
N GLY A 27 -3.58 8.15 3.02
CA GLY A 27 -4.65 7.77 3.95
C GLY A 27 -5.38 8.98 4.56
N LYS A 28 -4.70 10.11 4.74
CA LYS A 28 -5.34 11.37 5.17
C LYS A 28 -6.18 12.02 4.07
N LYS A 29 -5.75 11.92 2.81
CA LYS A 29 -6.38 12.60 1.66
C LYS A 29 -7.54 11.81 1.06
N HIS A 30 -7.57 10.49 1.25
CA HIS A 30 -8.52 9.59 0.62
C HIS A 30 -9.22 8.69 1.63
N ASN A 31 -10.52 8.46 1.44
CA ASN A 31 -11.25 7.44 2.19
C ASN A 31 -11.03 6.06 1.51
N ILE A 32 -9.94 5.38 1.86
CA ILE A 32 -9.57 4.10 1.25
C ILE A 32 -10.43 2.98 1.82
N LEU A 33 -11.18 2.29 0.96
CA LEU A 33 -11.93 1.09 1.31
C LEU A 33 -11.07 -0.16 1.21
N ILE A 34 -10.31 -0.30 0.12
CA ILE A 34 -9.49 -1.48 -0.17
C ILE A 34 -8.07 -1.02 -0.52
N SER A 35 -7.07 -1.58 0.14
CA SER A 35 -5.68 -1.51 -0.30
C SER A 35 -5.29 -2.82 -1.00
N LEU A 36 -4.82 -2.72 -2.23
CA LEU A 36 -4.26 -3.80 -3.04
C LEU A 36 -2.74 -3.66 -3.04
N ILE A 37 -2.04 -4.52 -2.31
CA ILE A 37 -0.60 -4.41 -2.08
C ILE A 37 0.08 -5.73 -2.47
N PRO A 38 0.88 -5.75 -3.55
CA PRO A 38 1.60 -6.96 -3.95
C PRO A 38 2.59 -7.39 -2.86
N ILE A 39 2.65 -8.69 -2.59
CA ILE A 39 3.59 -9.31 -1.64
C ILE A 39 4.34 -10.43 -2.35
N GLU A 40 5.08 -10.06 -3.39
CA GLU A 40 5.78 -11.00 -4.26
C GLU A 40 7.18 -10.49 -4.58
N ALA A 41 8.06 -11.41 -4.99
CA ALA A 41 9.43 -11.12 -5.44
C ALA A 41 10.19 -10.11 -4.54
N TYR A 42 10.03 -10.20 -3.21
CA TYR A 42 10.63 -9.27 -2.27
C TYR A 42 12.08 -9.63 -1.89
N GLU A 43 12.61 -10.78 -2.33
CA GLU A 43 14.00 -11.19 -2.08
C GLU A 43 14.88 -11.09 -3.36
N PRO A 44 16.20 -10.85 -3.22
CA PRO A 44 16.92 -10.56 -1.99
C PRO A 44 16.69 -9.13 -1.48
N ARG A 45 16.51 -8.92 -0.17
CA ARG A 45 16.14 -7.61 0.41
C ARG A 45 17.05 -6.44 0.03
N TRP A 46 18.37 -6.66 -0.07
CA TRP A 46 19.30 -5.58 -0.41
C TRP A 46 19.03 -4.97 -1.80
N PHE A 47 18.46 -5.76 -2.71
CA PHE A 47 18.14 -5.35 -4.07
C PHE A 47 16.68 -4.93 -4.21
N MET A 48 15.75 -5.72 -3.65
CA MET A 48 14.32 -5.55 -3.88
C MET A 48 13.66 -4.53 -2.96
N LYS A 49 14.23 -4.20 -1.79
CA LYS A 49 13.59 -3.32 -0.79
C LYS A 49 13.08 -1.97 -1.33
N PRO A 50 13.77 -1.27 -2.25
CA PRO A 50 13.29 0.00 -2.77
C PRO A 50 12.03 -0.12 -3.66
N VAL A 51 11.76 -1.30 -4.21
CA VAL A 51 10.73 -1.51 -5.24
C VAL A 51 9.68 -2.56 -4.88
N HIS A 52 9.95 -3.49 -3.96
CA HIS A 52 8.98 -4.48 -3.46
C HIS A 52 8.96 -4.53 -1.93
N MET A 53 7.75 -4.47 -1.39
CA MET A 53 7.47 -4.63 0.02
C MET A 53 7.63 -6.07 0.48
N HIS A 54 8.23 -6.24 1.65
CA HIS A 54 8.10 -7.45 2.44
C HIS A 54 6.67 -7.52 3.03
N PRO A 55 6.13 -8.71 3.38
CA PRO A 55 4.77 -8.82 3.96
C PRO A 55 4.44 -7.83 5.08
N GLU A 56 5.37 -7.58 6.00
CA GLU A 56 5.24 -6.65 7.13
C GLU A 56 5.13 -5.20 6.67
N GLU A 57 5.92 -4.82 5.65
CA GLU A 57 5.85 -3.50 5.02
C GLU A 57 4.51 -3.28 4.31
N ALA A 58 3.93 -4.33 3.73
CA ALA A 58 2.60 -4.28 3.15
C ALA A 58 1.52 -4.09 4.23
N ILE A 59 1.65 -4.73 5.39
CA ILE A 59 0.77 -4.51 6.56
C ILE A 59 0.88 -3.05 7.05
N PHE A 60 2.09 -2.52 7.20
CA PHE A 60 2.27 -1.12 7.61
C PHE A 60 1.66 -0.16 6.61
N THR A 61 1.85 -0.41 5.31
CA THR A 61 1.23 0.37 4.24
C THR A 61 -0.30 0.33 4.32
N HIS A 62 -0.90 -0.86 4.53
CA HIS A 62 -2.34 -1.00 4.71
C HIS A 62 -2.87 -0.14 5.87
N LEU A 63 -2.18 -0.19 7.02
CA LEU A 63 -2.53 0.60 8.20
C LEU A 63 -2.35 2.11 7.98
N ASP A 64 -1.25 2.52 7.36
CA ASP A 64 -0.94 3.92 7.07
C ASP A 64 -1.94 4.53 6.08
N LEU A 65 -2.50 3.73 5.17
CA LEU A 65 -3.58 4.12 4.27
C LEU A 65 -4.95 4.24 4.96
N CYS A 66 -5.07 3.83 6.23
CA CYS A 66 -6.34 3.69 6.94
C CYS A 66 -7.39 2.87 6.15
N ALA A 67 -6.93 1.90 5.36
CA ALA A 67 -7.80 1.11 4.51
C ALA A 67 -8.67 0.15 5.32
N LYS A 68 -9.93 -0.05 4.93
CA LYS A 68 -10.83 -0.96 5.65
C LYS A 68 -10.50 -2.44 5.39
N TYR A 69 -10.10 -2.78 4.17
CA TYR A 69 -9.76 -4.12 3.76
C TYR A 69 -8.39 -4.16 3.09
N PHE A 70 -7.65 -5.23 3.36
CA PHE A 70 -6.39 -5.54 2.72
C PHE A 70 -6.59 -6.74 1.79
N LEU A 71 -6.21 -6.59 0.52
CA LEU A 71 -6.17 -7.66 -0.46
C LEU A 71 -4.81 -7.72 -1.16
#